data_AF-A0A938V7N9-F1
#
_entry.id   AF-A0A938V7N9-F1
#
_cell.length_a   1.000
_cell.length_b   1.000
_cell.length_c   1.000
_cell.angle_alpha   90.00
_cell.angle_beta   90.00
_cell.angle_gamma   90.00
#
_symmetry.space_group_name_H-M   'P 1'
#
loop_
_entity.id
_entity.type
_entity.pdbx_description
1 polymer ?
#
loop_
_entity_poly.entity_id
_entity_poly.type
_entity_poly.pdbx_seq_one_letter_code
_entity_poly.pdbx_strand_id
1 'polypeptide(L)'
;MNKIMLILLAMLVAALWAQGPINQPRVYVQRLILDDGTTPQVTWIDQVSAPEYRLTAYIKDVGLDTLSTNVQPHYTIGVKRVGDGVIPEPMVIAYLQLGNFKTVWKPGQTICFELTYLANGEKLNWELLIPEGSNLLRYLDEALIIPPYSKKSE
;
A
#
# COMPACT_ATOMS: atom_id res chain seq x y z
N MET A 1 10.21 28.42 40.72
CA MET A 1 10.04 28.16 39.29
C MET A 1 9.12 29.23 38.71
N ASN A 2 9.59 30.05 37.76
CA ASN A 2 8.82 31.21 37.28
C ASN A 2 7.58 30.78 36.47
N LYS A 3 6.46 31.49 36.64
CA LYS A 3 5.20 31.20 35.91
C LYS A 3 5.40 31.18 34.38
N ILE A 4 6.28 32.03 33.87
CA ILE A 4 6.65 32.09 32.45
C ILE A 4 7.33 30.80 31.99
N MET A 5 8.17 30.20 32.84
CA MET A 5 8.87 28.94 32.54
C MET A 5 7.91 27.75 32.50
N LEU A 6 6.87 27.74 33.35
CA LEU A 6 5.79 26.75 33.33
C LEU A 6 4.95 26.83 32.04
N ILE A 7 4.65 28.05 31.59
CA ILE A 7 3.87 28.28 30.37
C ILE A 7 4.67 27.84 29.13
N LEU A 8 5.96 28.17 29.06
CA LEU A 8 6.84 27.71 27.98
C LEU A 8 6.99 26.18 27.96
N LEU A 9 7.12 25.54 29.13
CA LEU A 9 7.19 24.08 29.23
C LEU A 9 5.87 23.42 28.79
N ALA A 10 4.72 23.98 29.19
CA ALA A 10 3.41 23.48 28.76
C ALA A 10 3.21 23.61 27.24
N MET A 11 3.64 24.71 26.62
CA MET A 11 3.60 24.89 25.16
C MET A 11 4.55 23.95 24.43
N LEU A 12 5.74 23.69 24.97
CA LEU A 12 6.69 22.74 24.40
C LEU A 12 6.14 21.31 24.46
N VAL A 13 5.55 20.92 25.58
CA VAL A 13 4.88 19.61 25.74
C VAL A 13 3.70 19.50 24.77
N ALA A 14 2.84 20.51 24.67
CA ALA A 14 1.73 20.53 23.72
C ALA A 14 2.20 20.45 22.25
N ALA A 15 3.30 21.12 21.90
CA ALA A 15 3.90 21.04 20.57
C ALA A 15 4.46 19.64 20.27
N LEU A 16 5.01 18.94 21.27
CA LEU A 16 5.48 17.56 21.15
C LEU A 16 4.31 16.57 20.95
N TRP A 17 3.17 16.78 21.61
CA TRP A 17 1.95 15.97 21.39
C TRP A 17 1.22 16.29 20.09
N ALA A 18 1.35 17.51 19.57
CA ALA A 18 0.78 17.92 18.29
C ALA A 18 1.51 17.29 17.10
N GLN A 19 2.76 16.84 17.29
CA GLN A 19 3.44 16.00 16.32
C GLN A 19 2.95 14.57 16.53
N GLY A 20 1.84 14.22 15.85
CA GLY A 20 1.36 12.84 15.82
C GLY A 20 2.50 11.86 15.48
N PRO A 21 2.42 10.59 15.92
CA PRO A 21 3.54 9.67 15.86
C PRO A 21 4.22 9.66 14.49
N ILE A 22 5.51 9.99 14.47
CA ILE A 22 6.36 9.90 13.29
C ILE A 22 6.32 8.43 12.82
N ASN A 23 5.91 8.22 11.57
CA ASN A 23 5.76 6.89 10.93
C ASN A 23 4.76 5.96 11.62
N GLN A 24 3.49 6.37 11.71
CA GLN A 24 2.44 5.44 12.09
C GLN A 24 2.45 4.21 11.15
N PRO A 25 2.55 2.98 11.68
CA PRO A 25 2.48 1.78 10.88
C PRO A 25 1.05 1.66 10.35
N ARG A 26 0.88 2.01 9.08
CA ARG A 26 -0.39 1.91 8.37
C ARG A 26 -0.26 0.96 7.20
N VAL A 27 -1.20 0.05 7.08
CA VAL A 27 -1.19 -1.01 6.07
C VAL A 27 -2.34 -0.79 5.11
N TYR A 28 -2.05 -0.88 3.83
CA TYR A 28 -3.02 -0.92 2.75
C TYR A 28 -3.08 -2.32 2.16
N VAL A 29 -4.30 -2.82 1.99
CA VAL A 29 -4.60 -4.08 1.31
C VAL A 29 -5.73 -3.88 0.31
N GLN A 30 -5.55 -4.44 -0.88
CA GLN A 30 -6.46 -4.31 -2.01
C GLN A 30 -6.61 -5.64 -2.71
N ARG A 31 -7.85 -6.15 -2.82
CA ARG A 31 -8.13 -7.38 -3.57
C ARG A 31 -7.92 -7.15 -5.07
N LEU A 32 -7.30 -8.13 -5.71
CA LEU A 32 -7.02 -8.14 -7.15
C LEU A 32 -7.76 -9.31 -7.81
N ILE A 33 -8.36 -9.06 -8.96
CA ILE A 33 -9.04 -10.03 -9.82
C ILE A 33 -8.59 -9.85 -11.28
N LEU A 34 -8.76 -10.88 -12.09
CA LEU A 34 -8.68 -10.76 -13.54
C LEU A 34 -10.00 -10.18 -14.10
N ASP A 35 -10.00 -9.81 -15.38
CA ASP A 35 -11.17 -9.21 -16.04
C ASP A 35 -12.34 -10.17 -16.26
N ASP A 36 -12.07 -11.47 -16.23
CA ASP A 36 -13.07 -12.54 -16.17
C ASP A 36 -13.65 -12.78 -14.76
N GLY A 37 -13.18 -12.02 -13.77
CA GLY A 37 -13.61 -12.10 -12.37
C GLY A 37 -12.88 -13.17 -11.54
N THR A 38 -11.98 -13.94 -12.15
CA THR A 38 -11.24 -15.00 -11.45
C THR A 38 -10.06 -14.45 -10.65
N THR A 39 -9.54 -15.26 -9.72
CA THR A 39 -8.33 -14.93 -8.96
C THR A 39 -7.09 -15.10 -9.85
N PRO A 40 -6.20 -14.08 -9.93
CA PRO A 40 -4.95 -14.17 -10.66
C PRO A 40 -4.11 -15.35 -10.18
N GLN A 41 -3.52 -16.09 -11.11
CA GLN A 41 -2.54 -17.12 -10.78
C GLN A 41 -1.21 -16.44 -10.44
N VAL A 42 -0.76 -16.59 -9.20
CA VAL A 42 0.52 -16.06 -8.71
C VAL A 42 1.37 -17.16 -8.10
N THR A 43 2.66 -17.18 -8.41
CA THR A 43 3.60 -18.11 -7.81
C THR A 43 3.83 -17.72 -6.36
N TRP A 44 3.53 -18.64 -5.44
CA TRP A 44 3.83 -18.45 -4.03
C TRP A 44 5.28 -18.82 -3.76
N ILE A 45 6.06 -17.84 -3.33
CA ILE A 45 7.43 -18.02 -2.87
C ILE A 45 7.49 -17.41 -1.47
N ASP A 46 8.01 -18.17 -0.51
CA ASP A 46 8.09 -17.72 0.87
C ASP A 46 8.85 -16.40 0.96
N GLN A 47 8.28 -15.44 1.69
CA GLN A 47 8.84 -14.10 1.88
C GLN A 47 9.17 -13.30 0.61
N VAL A 48 8.52 -13.58 -0.52
CA VAL A 48 8.73 -12.88 -1.79
C VAL A 48 7.38 -12.44 -2.37
N SER A 49 7.37 -11.27 -3.03
CA SER A 49 6.21 -10.82 -3.81
C SER A 49 6.01 -11.72 -5.03
N ALA A 50 4.76 -11.88 -5.50
CA ALA A 50 4.44 -12.61 -6.72
C ALA A 50 5.35 -12.13 -7.88
N PRO A 51 6.20 -13.00 -8.45
CA PRO A 51 7.21 -12.60 -9.43
C PRO A 51 6.60 -12.22 -10.78
N GLU A 52 5.32 -12.52 -11.02
CA GLU A 52 4.60 -12.17 -12.24
C GLU A 52 4.34 -10.66 -12.34
N TYR A 53 4.38 -9.95 -11.21
CA TYR A 53 4.00 -8.55 -11.13
C TYR A 53 5.10 -7.69 -10.52
N ARG A 54 5.23 -6.49 -11.06
CA ARG A 54 5.94 -5.39 -10.40
C ARG A 54 4.93 -4.37 -9.91
N LEU A 55 4.89 -4.17 -8.60
CA LEU A 55 4.08 -3.13 -7.96
C LEU A 55 4.99 -1.99 -7.51
N THR A 56 4.60 -0.77 -7.85
CA THR A 56 5.28 0.47 -7.47
C THR A 56 4.28 1.40 -6.80
N ALA A 57 4.70 2.11 -5.76
CA ALA A 57 3.89 3.09 -5.05
C ALA A 57 4.73 4.33 -4.71
N TYR A 58 4.15 5.52 -4.84
CA TYR A 58 4.78 6.78 -4.46
C TYR A 58 3.74 7.79 -3.95
N ILE A 59 4.16 8.71 -3.09
CA ILE A 59 3.32 9.81 -2.63
C ILE A 59 3.33 10.92 -3.69
N LYS A 60 2.16 11.29 -4.22
CA LYS A 60 1.99 12.19 -5.37
C LYS A 60 2.71 13.52 -5.22
N ASP A 61 2.60 14.13 -4.04
CA ASP A 61 3.15 15.47 -3.76
C ASP A 61 4.66 15.48 -3.49
N VAL A 62 5.27 14.30 -3.34
CA VAL A 62 6.67 14.14 -2.91
C VAL A 62 7.53 13.57 -4.02
N GLY A 63 6.98 12.68 -4.86
CA GLY A 63 7.55 12.18 -6.13
C GLY A 63 8.84 11.37 -6.05
N LEU A 64 9.70 11.62 -5.05
CA LEU A 64 11.05 11.06 -4.91
C LEU A 64 11.08 9.82 -4.01
N ASP A 65 10.02 9.56 -3.26
CA ASP A 65 9.94 8.46 -2.31
C ASP A 65 9.07 7.33 -2.88
N THR A 66 9.72 6.50 -3.69
CA THR A 66 9.08 5.40 -4.42
C THR A 66 9.45 4.06 -3.79
N LEU A 67 8.42 3.26 -3.49
CA LEU A 67 8.55 1.87 -3.08
C LEU A 67 8.20 0.97 -4.27
N SER A 68 8.95 -0.10 -4.46
CA SER A 68 8.75 -1.06 -5.54
C SER A 68 9.11 -2.47 -5.11
N THR A 69 8.38 -3.47 -5.61
CA THR A 69 8.65 -4.88 -5.36
C THR A 69 10.02 -5.36 -5.87
N ASN A 70 10.64 -4.59 -6.78
CA ASN A 70 11.98 -4.90 -7.30
C ASN A 70 13.12 -4.54 -6.33
N VAL A 71 12.85 -3.66 -5.37
CA VAL A 71 13.88 -3.08 -4.49
C VAL A 71 13.58 -3.43 -3.03
N GLN A 72 12.32 -3.33 -2.63
CA GLN A 72 11.92 -3.53 -1.24
C GLN A 72 11.47 -4.96 -0.97
N PRO A 73 11.66 -5.45 0.26
CA PRO A 73 11.20 -6.76 0.67
C PRO A 73 9.67 -6.84 0.70
N HIS A 74 9.15 -8.08 0.65
CA HIS A 74 7.71 -8.34 0.54
C HIS A 74 6.87 -7.71 1.66
N TYR A 75 7.39 -7.53 2.87
CA TYR A 75 6.70 -6.90 4.00
C TYR A 75 6.62 -5.37 3.89
N THR A 76 7.20 -4.77 2.87
CA THR A 76 7.08 -3.34 2.58
C THR A 76 6.02 -3.07 1.51
N ILE A 77 6.12 -3.77 0.38
CA ILE A 77 5.20 -3.66 -0.75
C ILE A 77 5.18 -5.01 -1.47
N GLY A 78 4.02 -5.42 -1.99
CA GLY A 78 3.94 -6.71 -2.67
C GLY A 78 2.58 -7.03 -3.27
N VAL A 79 2.61 -7.98 -4.21
CA VAL A 79 1.45 -8.75 -4.64
C VAL A 79 1.55 -10.12 -3.99
N LYS A 80 0.52 -10.57 -3.28
CA LYS A 80 0.59 -11.79 -2.46
C LYS A 80 -0.70 -12.58 -2.52
N ARG A 81 -0.56 -13.90 -2.45
CA ARG A 81 -1.68 -14.81 -2.16
C ARG A 81 -1.95 -14.82 -0.65
N VAL A 82 -3.21 -14.66 -0.27
CA VAL A 82 -3.68 -14.70 1.12
C VAL A 82 -4.80 -15.73 1.20
N GLY A 83 -4.64 -16.67 2.12
CA GLY A 83 -5.52 -17.81 2.32
C GLY A 83 -4.73 -18.92 3.03
N ASP A 84 -5.24 -19.37 4.15
CA ASP A 84 -4.61 -20.29 5.09
C ASP A 84 -5.08 -21.76 4.91
N GLY A 85 -5.64 -22.07 3.74
CA GLY A 85 -6.24 -23.39 3.48
C GLY A 85 -7.56 -23.64 4.21
N VAL A 86 -7.99 -22.74 5.09
CA VAL A 86 -9.31 -22.73 5.75
C VAL A 86 -10.27 -21.81 4.99
N ILE A 87 -9.76 -20.72 4.41
CA ILE A 87 -10.50 -19.90 3.44
C ILE A 87 -10.64 -20.70 2.12
N PRO A 88 -11.87 -20.99 1.64
CA PRO A 88 -12.11 -21.90 0.52
C PRO A 88 -11.46 -21.44 -0.79
N GLU A 89 -11.37 -20.13 -0.98
CA GLU A 89 -10.78 -19.51 -2.17
C GLU A 89 -9.68 -18.52 -1.74
N PRO A 90 -8.40 -18.86 -1.95
CA PRO A 90 -7.32 -17.95 -1.67
C PRO A 90 -7.45 -16.72 -2.57
N MET A 91 -7.28 -15.55 -1.99
CA MET A 91 -7.34 -14.28 -2.68
C MET A 91 -5.94 -13.79 -3.04
N VAL A 92 -5.84 -12.97 -4.08
CA VAL A 92 -4.62 -12.22 -4.37
C VAL A 92 -4.85 -10.76 -3.98
N ILE A 93 -3.87 -10.17 -3.30
CA ILE A 93 -3.91 -8.78 -2.86
C ILE A 93 -2.68 -8.01 -3.30
N ALA A 94 -2.85 -6.70 -3.53
CA ALA A 94 -1.78 -5.73 -3.39
C ALA A 94 -1.66 -5.33 -1.91
N TYR A 95 -0.43 -5.18 -1.45
CA TYR A 95 -0.08 -4.85 -0.08
C TYR A 95 0.92 -3.69 -0.08
N LEU A 96 0.74 -2.73 0.83
CA LEU A 96 1.70 -1.65 1.09
C LEU A 96 1.71 -1.31 2.58
N GLN A 97 2.90 -1.24 3.17
CA GLN A 97 3.10 -0.70 4.52
C GLN A 97 3.64 0.72 4.41
N LEU A 98 2.76 1.71 4.65
CA LEU A 98 3.02 3.13 4.45
C LEU A 98 4.15 3.65 5.35
N GLY A 99 4.33 3.06 6.54
CA GLY A 99 5.41 3.43 7.45
C GLY A 99 6.84 3.17 6.91
N ASN A 100 6.97 2.52 5.76
CA ASN A 100 8.25 2.27 5.09
C ASN A 100 8.63 3.34 4.05
N PHE A 101 7.76 4.32 3.78
CA PHE A 101 8.17 5.53 3.07
C PHE A 101 9.21 6.28 3.92
N LYS A 102 10.26 6.82 3.28
CA LYS A 102 11.23 7.71 3.94
C LYS A 102 10.58 9.01 4.38
N THR A 103 9.64 9.50 3.59
CA THR A 103 8.84 10.67 3.86
C THR A 103 7.66 10.28 4.73
N VAL A 104 7.48 11.00 5.83
CA VAL A 104 6.33 10.79 6.70
C VAL A 104 5.05 11.10 5.92
N TRP A 105 4.25 10.07 5.69
CA TRP A 105 2.94 10.21 5.06
C TRP A 105 1.98 10.94 6.01
N LYS A 106 1.02 11.68 5.44
CA LYS A 106 -0.02 12.39 6.17
C LYS A 106 -1.40 12.04 5.59
N PRO A 107 -2.44 11.97 6.44
CA PRO A 107 -3.82 11.96 5.94
C PRO A 107 -4.08 13.12 4.98
N GLY A 108 -4.96 12.88 4.00
CA GLY A 108 -5.25 13.81 2.91
C GLY A 108 -4.26 13.79 1.74
N GLN A 109 -3.10 13.14 1.88
CA GLN A 109 -2.19 12.92 0.75
C GLN A 109 -2.66 11.76 -0.13
N THR A 110 -2.23 11.78 -1.39
CA THR A 110 -2.52 10.71 -2.35
C THR A 110 -1.30 9.83 -2.58
N ILE A 111 -1.50 8.51 -2.47
CA ILE A 111 -0.55 7.51 -2.95
C ILE A 111 -0.96 7.10 -4.35
N CYS A 112 -0.02 7.16 -5.29
CA CYS A 112 -0.19 6.65 -6.64
C CYS A 112 0.46 5.27 -6.74
N PHE A 113 -0.23 4.34 -7.38
CA PHE A 113 0.25 2.98 -7.62
C PHE A 113 0.37 2.71 -9.12
N GLU A 114 1.39 1.95 -9.49
CA GLU A 114 1.55 1.32 -10.81
C GLU A 114 1.80 -0.18 -10.61
N LEU A 115 0.93 -1.01 -11.15
CA LEU A 115 1.12 -2.45 -11.27
C LEU A 115 1.45 -2.78 -12.73
N THR A 116 2.56 -3.49 -12.96
CA THR A 116 2.95 -4.01 -14.28
C THR A 116 2.89 -5.54 -14.26
N TYR A 117 2.19 -6.17 -15.20
CA TYR A 117 2.35 -7.59 -15.47
C TYR A 117 3.60 -7.81 -16.33
N LEU A 118 4.59 -8.52 -15.79
CA LEU A 118 5.94 -8.54 -16.37
C LEU A 118 6.04 -9.28 -17.71
N ALA A 119 5.15 -10.25 -17.96
CA ALA A 119 5.24 -11.07 -19.16
C ALA A 119 4.93 -10.31 -20.45
N ASN A 120 3.99 -9.36 -20.41
CA ASN A 120 3.57 -8.58 -21.59
C ASN A 120 3.69 -7.06 -21.41
N GLY A 121 4.04 -6.58 -20.22
CA GLY A 121 4.20 -5.15 -19.92
C GLY A 121 2.91 -4.38 -19.71
N GLU A 122 1.75 -5.04 -19.68
CA GLU A 122 0.47 -4.39 -19.39
C GLU A 122 0.46 -3.78 -17.98
N LYS A 123 -0.27 -2.68 -17.84
CA LYS A 123 -0.27 -1.88 -16.62
C LYS A 123 -1.67 -1.57 -16.10
N LEU A 124 -1.75 -1.38 -14.79
CA LEU A 124 -2.85 -0.74 -14.09
C LEU A 124 -2.28 0.37 -13.21
N ASN A 125 -2.91 1.54 -13.22
CA ASN A 125 -2.62 2.61 -12.28
C ASN A 125 -3.87 2.92 -11.46
N TRP A 126 -3.69 3.19 -10.16
CA TRP A 126 -4.77 3.67 -9.30
C TRP A 126 -4.21 4.59 -8.22
N GLU A 127 -5.11 5.33 -7.58
CA GLU A 127 -4.78 6.27 -6.53
C GLU A 127 -5.50 5.90 -5.23
N LEU A 128 -4.88 6.21 -4.10
CA LEU A 128 -5.46 6.09 -2.77
C LEU A 128 -5.30 7.43 -2.05
N LEU A 129 -6.42 8.08 -1.75
CA LEU A 129 -6.43 9.18 -0.79
C LEU A 129 -6.27 8.58 0.62
N ILE A 130 -5.23 8.97 1.35
CA ILE A 130 -4.98 8.49 2.70
C ILE A 130 -6.06 9.10 3.62
N PRO A 131 -7.01 8.31 4.17
CA PRO A 131 -8.05 8.86 5.03
C PRO A 131 -7.51 9.16 6.43
N GLU A 132 -8.22 9.94 7.24
CA GLU A 132 -7.91 10.06 8.66
C GLU A 132 -8.10 8.72 9.40
N GLY A 133 -7.47 8.56 10.58
CA GLY A 133 -7.73 7.43 11.48
C GLY A 133 -7.06 6.10 11.12
N SER A 134 -7.85 5.01 11.09
CA SER A 134 -7.47 3.58 11.19
C SER A 134 -6.10 3.16 10.61
N ASN A 135 -5.39 2.31 11.35
CA ASN A 135 -4.10 1.69 10.95
C ASN A 135 -4.22 0.71 9.78
N LEU A 136 -5.41 0.21 9.46
CA LEU A 136 -5.64 -0.71 8.34
C LEU A 136 -6.61 -0.09 7.33
N LEU A 137 -6.14 0.03 6.10
CA LEU A 137 -6.89 0.43 4.91
C LEU A 137 -7.21 -0.83 4.11
N ARG A 138 -8.44 -1.33 4.25
CA ARG A 138 -8.86 -2.63 3.72
C ARG A 138 -9.90 -2.47 2.62
N TYR A 139 -9.50 -2.81 1.39
CA TYR A 139 -10.34 -2.78 0.20
C TYR A 139 -10.44 -4.20 -0.39
N LEU A 140 -11.21 -5.07 0.26
CA LEU A 140 -11.38 -6.46 -0.21
C LEU A 140 -12.70 -6.68 -0.94
N ASP A 141 -13.73 -5.89 -0.66
CA ASP A 141 -15.04 -5.99 -1.31
C ASP A 141 -15.03 -5.33 -2.70
N GLU A 142 -14.28 -4.24 -2.85
CA GLU A 142 -14.05 -3.54 -4.11
C GLU A 142 -12.76 -4.05 -4.77
N ALA A 143 -12.86 -5.12 -5.56
CA ALA A 143 -11.69 -5.68 -6.23
C ALA A 143 -11.21 -4.82 -7.41
N LEU A 144 -9.89 -4.72 -7.59
CA LEU A 144 -9.30 -4.13 -8.78
C LEU A 144 -9.08 -5.20 -9.85
N ILE A 145 -9.52 -4.90 -11.07
CA ILE A 145 -9.25 -5.70 -12.26
C ILE A 145 -7.82 -5.39 -12.72
N ILE A 146 -6.96 -6.40 -12.72
CA ILE A 146 -5.54 -6.28 -13.07
C ILE A 146 -5.22 -7.02 -14.38
N PRO A 147 -4.11 -6.66 -15.06
CA PRO A 147 -3.60 -7.48 -16.16
C PRO A 147 -3.16 -8.88 -15.68
N PRO A 148 -2.98 -9.86 -16.59
CA PRO A 148 -3.19 -9.74 -18.03
C PRO A 148 -4.68 -9.58 -18.37
N TYR A 149 -4.97 -8.68 -19.30
CA TYR A 149 -6.35 -8.49 -19.76
C TYR A 149 -6.67 -9.51 -20.85
N SER A 150 -7.88 -10.07 -20.80
CA SER A 150 -8.40 -10.93 -21.84
C SER A 150 -8.39 -10.17 -23.18
N LYS A 151 -7.89 -10.81 -24.24
CA LYS A 151 -7.99 -10.24 -25.57
C LYS A 151 -9.47 -10.09 -25.91
N LYS A 152 -9.94 -8.86 -26.11
CA LYS A 152 -11.28 -8.64 -26.69
C LYS A 152 -11.30 -9.32 -28.05
N SER A 153 -12.19 -10.29 -28.23
CA SER A 153 -12.54 -10.76 -29.56
C SER A 153 -13.28 -9.62 -30.26
N GLU A 154 -12.66 -9.00 -31.25
CA GLU A 154 -13.33 -8.10 -32.20
C GLU A 154 -14.31 -8.86 -33.10
#